data_AF-A0A3D4C2P7-F1
#
_entry.id   AF-A0A3D4C2P7-F1
#
_cell.length_a   1.000
_cell.length_b   1.000
_cell.length_c   1.000
_cell.angle_alpha   90.00
_cell.angle_beta   90.00
_cell.angle_gamma   90.00
#
_symmetry.space_group_name_H-M   'P 1'
#
loop_
_entity.id
_entity.type
_entity.pdbx_description
1 polymer ?
#
loop_
_entity_poly.entity_id
_entity_poly.type
_entity_poly.pdbx_seq_one_letter_code
_entity_poly.pdbx_strand_id
1 'polypeptide(L)'
;MWEVFEVSVFGKVINYITDDVLYEAEKAVTISKFAQKAIEILDAVPSISHCHDRDFKWSRPIFVLKDGTVVKICKNVIGLNHIFLADNDGYLIFGGFVNWSNSGNLKNAINRIKNELT
;
A
#
# COMPACT_ATOMS: atom_id res chain seq x y z
N MET A 1 7.86 -9.01 51.74
CA MET A 1 6.59 -8.63 51.06
C MET A 1 6.75 -7.15 50.80
N TRP A 2 7.15 -6.67 49.62
CA TRP A 2 6.53 -6.78 48.30
C TRP A 2 7.53 -6.35 47.21
N GLU A 3 8.06 -7.24 46.36
CA GLU A 3 8.81 -6.87 45.13
C GLU A 3 8.88 -8.08 44.17
N VAL A 4 7.76 -8.50 43.56
CA VAL A 4 7.80 -9.54 42.50
C VAL A 4 6.63 -9.43 41.49
N PHE A 5 6.23 -8.24 41.01
CA PHE A 5 5.16 -8.17 39.99
C PHE A 5 5.27 -7.07 38.91
N GLU A 6 6.39 -6.36 38.75
CA GLU A 6 6.53 -5.36 37.67
C GLU A 6 7.30 -5.83 36.44
N VAL A 7 8.07 -6.93 36.54
CA VAL A 7 8.99 -7.36 35.45
C VAL A 7 8.27 -8.17 34.34
N SER A 8 7.03 -8.62 34.55
CA SER A 8 6.33 -9.52 33.61
C SER A 8 5.48 -8.80 32.56
N VAL A 9 4.87 -7.67 32.92
CA VAL A 9 3.95 -6.95 32.01
C VAL A 9 4.72 -6.07 31.05
N PHE A 10 5.74 -5.34 31.53
CA PHE A 10 6.58 -4.49 30.68
C PHE A 10 7.34 -5.29 29.63
N GLY A 11 7.93 -6.44 29.98
CA GLY A 11 8.61 -7.30 29.00
C GLY A 11 7.68 -7.82 27.90
N LYS A 12 6.42 -8.13 28.25
CA LYS A 12 5.42 -8.59 27.28
C LYS A 12 4.99 -7.45 26.34
N VAL A 13 4.74 -6.26 26.87
CA VAL A 13 4.38 -5.07 26.09
C VAL A 13 5.51 -4.67 25.15
N ILE A 14 6.77 -4.70 25.62
CA ILE A 14 7.92 -4.41 24.76
C ILE A 14 8.04 -5.42 23.62
N ASN A 15 7.89 -6.73 23.90
CA ASN A 15 7.93 -7.76 22.85
C ASN A 15 6.84 -7.56 21.78
N TYR A 16 5.60 -7.26 22.19
CA TYR A 16 4.51 -6.97 21.24
C TYR A 16 4.82 -5.75 20.38
N ILE A 17 5.36 -4.68 20.98
CA ILE A 17 5.73 -3.48 20.24
C ILE A 17 6.89 -3.77 19.29
N THR A 18 7.91 -4.52 19.72
CA THR A 18 9.03 -4.86 18.86
C THR A 18 8.64 -5.80 17.74
N ASP A 19 7.73 -6.76 17.97
CA ASP A 19 7.24 -7.67 16.92
C ASP A 19 6.37 -6.92 15.90
N ASP A 20 5.50 -5.99 16.32
CA ASP A 20 4.73 -5.14 15.40
C ASP A 20 5.67 -4.23 14.58
N VAL A 21 6.68 -3.63 15.22
CA VAL A 21 7.64 -2.76 14.53
C VAL A 21 8.56 -3.57 13.61
N LEU A 22 9.00 -4.77 13.99
CA LEU A 22 9.75 -5.66 13.12
C LEU A 22 8.88 -6.13 11.95
N TYR A 23 7.63 -6.50 12.20
CA TYR A 23 6.69 -6.94 11.18
C TYR A 23 6.43 -5.85 10.14
N GLU A 24 6.12 -4.63 10.57
CA GLU A 24 5.93 -3.49 9.67
C GLU A 24 7.25 -3.09 8.97
N ALA A 25 8.40 -3.20 9.66
CA ALA A 25 9.70 -2.94 9.06
C ALA A 25 10.11 -4.03 8.04
N GLU A 26 9.85 -5.31 8.30
CA GLU A 26 10.09 -6.44 7.39
C GLU A 26 9.18 -6.37 6.17
N LYS A 27 7.93 -5.94 6.36
CA LYS A 27 6.99 -5.68 5.27
C LYS A 27 7.44 -4.48 4.44
N ALA A 28 7.91 -3.40 5.07
CA ALA A 28 8.49 -2.24 4.37
C ALA A 28 9.84 -2.57 3.69
N VAL A 29 10.60 -3.53 4.23
CA VAL A 29 11.88 -4.03 3.67
C VAL A 29 11.67 -4.98 2.48
N THR A 30 10.46 -5.54 2.31
CA THR A 30 10.14 -6.50 1.24
C THR A 30 9.30 -5.88 0.12
N ILE A 31 9.24 -4.55 -0.01
CA ILE A 31 8.69 -3.92 -1.22
C ILE A 31 9.71 -4.05 -2.35
N SER A 32 9.33 -4.73 -3.44
CA SER A 32 10.23 -4.91 -4.57
C SER A 32 10.62 -3.56 -5.21
N LYS A 33 11.71 -3.54 -5.97
CA LYS A 33 12.10 -2.37 -6.76
C LYS A 33 11.04 -1.94 -7.78
N PHE A 34 10.24 -2.88 -8.31
CA PHE A 34 9.15 -2.57 -9.23
C PHE A 34 7.97 -1.91 -8.51
N ALA A 35 7.58 -2.46 -7.36
CA ALA A 35 6.54 -1.88 -6.52
C ALA A 35 6.95 -0.49 -6.02
N GLN A 36 8.19 -0.33 -5.53
CA GLN A 36 8.73 0.97 -5.13
C GLN A 36 8.70 1.98 -6.26
N LYS A 37 9.09 1.56 -7.48
CA LYS A 37 9.06 2.44 -8.64
C LYS A 37 7.64 2.84 -9.05
N ALA A 38 6.69 1.92 -8.93
CA ALA A 38 5.28 2.22 -9.15
C ALA A 38 4.75 3.24 -8.13
N ILE A 39 5.11 3.09 -6.84
CA ILE A 39 4.77 4.05 -5.78
C ILE A 39 5.32 5.44 -6.12
N GLU A 40 6.59 5.56 -6.50
CA GLU A 40 7.19 6.84 -6.90
C GLU A 40 6.44 7.51 -8.06
N ILE A 41 6.01 6.73 -9.06
CA ILE A 41 5.24 7.25 -10.20
C ILE A 41 3.86 7.73 -9.74
N LEU A 42 3.23 7.03 -8.80
CA LEU A 42 1.92 7.39 -8.25
C LEU A 42 2.00 8.62 -7.34
N ASP A 43 2.98 8.70 -6.45
CA ASP A 43 3.19 9.84 -5.54
C ASP A 43 3.53 11.14 -6.28
N ALA A 44 4.08 11.04 -7.48
CA ALA A 44 4.29 12.19 -8.36
C ALA A 44 2.99 12.72 -9.00
N VAL A 45 1.86 12.05 -8.86
CA VAL A 45 0.57 12.52 -9.39
C VAL A 45 0.05 13.69 -8.54
N PRO A 46 -0.24 14.86 -9.15
CA PRO A 46 -0.75 16.00 -8.41
C PRO A 46 -2.04 15.67 -7.65
N SER A 47 -2.08 16.04 -6.37
CA SER A 47 -3.21 15.81 -5.47
C SER A 47 -3.59 14.33 -5.26
N ILE A 48 -2.64 13.40 -5.42
CA ILE A 48 -2.85 12.03 -4.95
C ILE A 48 -2.96 12.04 -3.42
N SER A 49 -3.96 11.35 -2.91
CA SER A 49 -4.18 11.16 -1.47
C SER A 49 -4.12 9.68 -1.16
N HIS A 50 -3.38 9.30 -0.13
CA HIS A 50 -3.35 7.91 0.31
C HIS A 50 -4.71 7.49 0.86
N CYS A 51 -5.13 6.25 0.59
CA CYS A 51 -6.37 5.70 1.12
C CYS A 51 -6.15 4.41 1.90
N HIS A 52 -7.07 4.18 2.83
CA HIS A 52 -7.16 2.94 3.58
C HIS A 52 -7.60 1.78 2.68
N ASP A 53 -7.36 0.54 3.13
CA ASP A 53 -7.75 -0.70 2.47
C ASP A 53 -9.27 -0.93 2.27
N ARG A 54 -10.12 -0.03 2.76
CA ARG A 54 -11.59 -0.22 2.76
C ARG A 54 -12.09 -0.56 1.36
N ASP A 55 -11.57 0.17 0.38
CA ASP A 55 -11.97 0.04 -1.02
C ASP A 55 -11.16 -1.01 -1.79
N PHE A 56 -10.05 -1.50 -1.21
CA PHE A 56 -9.17 -2.49 -1.81
C PHE A 56 -9.89 -3.81 -2.10
N LYS A 57 -10.77 -4.25 -1.20
CA LYS A 57 -11.54 -5.51 -1.37
C LYS A 57 -12.48 -5.50 -2.57
N TRP A 58 -12.90 -4.31 -3.04
CA TRP A 58 -13.75 -4.16 -4.22
C TRP A 58 -12.95 -3.76 -5.47
N SER A 59 -11.62 -3.64 -5.35
CA SER A 59 -10.77 -3.29 -6.48
C SER A 59 -10.54 -4.47 -7.42
N ARG A 60 -10.59 -4.19 -8.71
CA ARG A 60 -10.35 -5.16 -9.78
C ARG A 60 -8.92 -5.05 -10.29
N PRO A 61 -8.22 -6.16 -10.52
CA PRO A 61 -6.90 -6.13 -11.14
C PRO A 61 -6.99 -5.63 -12.59
N ILE A 62 -5.96 -4.91 -13.04
CA ILE A 62 -5.85 -4.41 -14.42
C ILE A 62 -4.59 -4.90 -15.14
N PHE A 63 -3.49 -5.12 -14.41
CA PHE A 63 -2.28 -5.79 -14.91
C PHE A 63 -1.37 -6.15 -13.72
N VAL A 64 -0.32 -6.91 -13.99
CA VAL A 64 0.66 -7.38 -13.01
C VAL A 64 2.05 -6.90 -13.45
N LEU A 65 2.84 -6.39 -12.50
CA LEU A 65 4.22 -5.97 -12.71
C LEU A 65 5.17 -7.17 -12.79
N LYS A 66 6.42 -6.97 -13.24
CA LYS A 66 7.41 -8.05 -13.40
C LYS A 66 7.77 -8.81 -12.13
N ASP A 67 7.60 -8.19 -10.97
CA ASP A 67 7.83 -8.78 -9.65
C ASP A 67 6.62 -9.53 -9.08
N GLY A 68 5.49 -9.56 -9.81
CA GLY A 68 4.24 -10.13 -9.32
C GLY A 68 3.32 -9.13 -8.61
N THR A 69 3.72 -7.88 -8.44
CA THR A 69 2.84 -6.85 -7.85
C THR A 69 1.62 -6.62 -8.73
N VAL A 70 0.43 -6.74 -8.14
CA VAL A 70 -0.84 -6.60 -8.85
C VAL A 70 -1.32 -5.15 -8.76
N VAL A 71 -1.54 -4.53 -9.91
CA VAL A 71 -2.13 -3.19 -10.00
C VAL A 71 -3.64 -3.31 -10.10
N LYS A 72 -4.36 -2.68 -9.17
CA LYS A 72 -5.82 -2.79 -9.04
C LYS A 72 -6.46 -1.41 -9.01
N ILE A 73 -7.65 -1.28 -9.59
CA ILE A 73 -8.43 -0.04 -9.55
C ILE A 73 -9.82 -0.28 -9.01
N CYS A 74 -10.39 0.73 -8.37
CA CYS A 74 -11.82 0.78 -8.12
C CYS A 74 -12.33 2.20 -8.34
N LYS A 75 -13.65 2.29 -8.51
CA LYS A 75 -14.35 3.56 -8.45
C LYS A 75 -15.21 3.50 -7.20
N ASN A 76 -14.99 4.42 -6.26
CA ASN A 76 -15.78 4.43 -5.02
C ASN A 76 -17.23 4.89 -5.29
N VAL A 77 -18.10 4.83 -4.28
CA VAL A 77 -19.53 5.15 -4.40
C VAL A 77 -19.80 6.56 -4.94
N ILE A 78 -18.91 7.51 -4.62
CA ILE A 78 -19.01 8.89 -5.11
C ILE A 78 -18.35 9.09 -6.47
N GLY A 79 -17.71 8.08 -7.06
CA GLY A 79 -17.16 8.15 -8.41
C GLY A 79 -15.68 8.56 -8.51
N LEU A 80 -14.93 8.60 -7.41
CA LEU A 80 -13.49 8.87 -7.42
C LEU A 80 -12.71 7.65 -7.87
N ASN A 81 -11.62 7.89 -8.60
CA ASN A 81 -10.74 6.85 -9.10
C ASN A 81 -9.69 6.51 -8.02
N HIS A 82 -9.72 5.26 -7.56
CA HIS A 82 -8.73 4.70 -6.65
C HIS A 82 -7.81 3.75 -7.41
N ILE A 83 -6.56 3.71 -6.97
CA ILE A 83 -5.49 2.84 -7.44
C ILE A 83 -4.89 2.13 -6.23
N PHE A 84 -4.59 0.86 -6.39
CA PHE A 84 -3.94 0.04 -5.38
C PHE A 84 -2.82 -0.80 -5.99
N LEU A 85 -1.78 -1.05 -5.20
CA LEU A 85 -0.75 -2.05 -5.46
C LEU A 85 -0.88 -3.14 -4.40
N ALA A 86 -0.95 -4.39 -4.83
CA ALA A 86 -0.95 -5.55 -3.96
C ALA A 86 0.28 -6.41 -4.22
N ASP A 87 0.83 -7.05 -3.19
CA ASP A 87 1.85 -8.06 -3.39
C ASP A 87 1.26 -9.36 -3.96
N ASN A 88 2.14 -10.35 -4.18
CA ASN A 88 1.76 -11.65 -4.74
C ASN A 88 0.91 -12.49 -3.77
N ASP A 89 0.95 -12.19 -2.48
CA ASP A 89 0.13 -12.83 -1.44
C ASP A 89 -1.22 -12.12 -1.25
N GLY A 90 -1.44 -11.01 -1.95
CA GLY A 90 -2.67 -10.23 -1.94
C GLY A 90 -2.75 -9.17 -0.85
N TYR A 91 -1.66 -8.90 -0.12
CA TYR A 91 -1.61 -7.81 0.85
C TYR A 91 -1.45 -6.46 0.16
N LEU A 92 -2.08 -5.44 0.75
CA LEU A 92 -1.98 -4.07 0.26
C LEU A 92 -0.56 -3.51 0.49
N ILE A 93 0.09 -3.10 -0.59
CA ILE A 93 1.37 -2.35 -0.57
C ILE A 93 1.09 -0.85 -0.58
N PHE A 94 0.19 -0.40 -1.46
CA PHE A 94 -0.10 1.02 -1.67
C PHE A 94 -1.58 1.22 -2.00
N GLY A 95 -2.20 2.26 -1.46
CA GLY A 95 -3.53 2.72 -1.85
C GLY A 95 -3.54 4.23 -2.04
N GLY A 96 -4.08 4.71 -3.17
CA GLY A 96 -4.20 6.13 -3.46
C GLY A 96 -5.44 6.47 -4.28
N PHE A 97 -5.87 7.72 -4.22
CA PHE A 97 -6.97 8.24 -5.03
C PHE A 97 -6.74 9.68 -5.43
N VAL A 98 -7.46 10.10 -6.48
CA VAL A 98 -7.48 11.49 -6.95
C VAL A 98 -8.91 11.98 -7.12
N ASN A 99 -9.10 13.30 -7.05
CA ASN A 99 -10.35 13.95 -7.44
C ASN A 99 -10.60 13.83 -8.96
N TRP A 100 -11.81 14.19 -9.41
CA TRP A 100 -12.17 14.13 -10.84
C TRP A 100 -11.23 14.93 -11.73
N SER A 101 -10.81 16.12 -11.29
CA SER A 101 -9.94 17.01 -12.09
C SER A 101 -8.58 16.39 -12.42
N ASN A 102 -8.05 15.53 -11.54
CA ASN A 102 -6.75 14.87 -11.73
C ASN A 102 -6.85 13.44 -12.26
N SER A 103 -8.05 12.99 -12.66
CA SER A 103 -8.25 11.63 -13.18
C SER A 103 -7.44 11.35 -14.46
N GLY A 104 -7.19 12.37 -15.30
CA GLY A 104 -6.29 12.25 -16.45
C GLY A 104 -4.84 12.00 -16.05
N ASN A 105 -4.35 12.70 -15.02
CA ASN A 105 -2.99 12.54 -14.52
C ASN A 105 -2.78 11.14 -13.92
N LEU A 106 -3.74 10.64 -13.13
CA LEU A 106 -3.70 9.27 -12.61
C LEU A 106 -3.70 8.24 -13.75
N LYS A 107 -4.53 8.43 -14.78
CA LYS A 107 -4.54 7.53 -15.96
C LYS A 107 -3.18 7.52 -16.68
N ASN A 108 -2.54 8.68 -16.83
CA ASN A 108 -1.21 8.78 -17.44
C ASN A 108 -0.15 8.06 -16.59
N ALA A 109 -0.19 8.21 -15.27
CA ALA A 109 0.69 7.49 -14.36
C ALA A 109 0.49 5.96 -14.45
N ILE A 110 -0.75 5.48 -14.48
CA ILE A 110 -1.06 4.05 -14.65
C ILE A 110 -0.51 3.52 -15.99
N ASN A 111 -0.69 4.27 -17.09
CA ASN A 111 -0.14 3.89 -18.39
C ASN A 111 1.39 3.86 -18.38
N ARG A 112 2.02 4.82 -17.69
CA ARG A 112 3.48 4.86 -17.53
C ARG A 112 3.99 3.65 -16.76
N ILE A 113 3.36 3.32 -15.63
CA ILE A 113 3.66 2.11 -14.84
C ILE A 113 3.54 0.87 -15.73
N LYS A 114 2.45 0.77 -16.50
CA LYS A 114 2.26 -0.36 -17.42
C LYS A 114 3.40 -0.46 -18.44
N ASN A 115 3.79 0.65 -19.07
CA ASN A 115 4.83 0.62 -20.10
C ASN A 115 6.24 0.36 -19.55
N GLU A 116 6.54 0.82 -18.34
CA GLU A 116 7.89 0.73 -17.76
C GLU A 116 8.11 -0.55 -16.93
N LEU A 117 7.06 -1.10 -16.31
CA LEU A 117 7.19 -2.07 -15.20
C LEU A 117 6.48 -3.42 -15.41
N THR A 118 5.78 -3.62 -16.54
CA THR A 118 5.28 -4.94 -16.99
C THR A 118 6.21 -5.54 -18.03
#